data_AF-A0A377ZQM9-F1
#
_entry.id   AF-A0A377ZQM9-F1
#
_cell.length_a   1.000
_cell.length_b   1.000
_cell.length_c   1.000
_cell.angle_alpha   90.00
_cell.angle_beta   90.00
_cell.angle_gamma   90.00
#
_symmetry.space_group_name_H-M   'P 1'
#
loop_
_entity.id
_entity.type
_entity.pdbx_description
1 polymer ?
#
loop_
_entity_poly.entity_id
_entity_poly.type
_entity_poly.pdbx_seq_one_letter_code
_entity_poly.pdbx_strand_id
1 'polypeptide(L)'
;MHNPACKAIVHLHSHYLTALSCLQGLDPHNCIRPFTPYVVMRVGDVPVVPYYRPGDDRIAQALAGLAPRYNAFLLANHGPVVTGSSLREATNNTEELEETARLIFTLGNREIRYLTADEVKELR
;
A
#
# COMPACT_ATOMS: atom_id res chain seq x y z
N MET A 1 15.41 -5.81 -8.77
CA MET A 1 16.35 -6.90 -8.39
C MET A 1 15.68 -7.98 -7.53
N HIS A 2 14.79 -7.64 -6.59
CA HIS A 2 14.20 -8.61 -5.63
C HIS A 2 12.77 -9.09 -5.96
N ASN A 3 12.17 -8.57 -7.05
CA ASN A 3 10.91 -9.06 -7.59
C ASN A 3 11.00 -9.03 -9.13
N PRO A 4 11.11 -10.20 -9.81
CA PRO A 4 11.22 -10.25 -11.27
C PRO A 4 9.91 -9.91 -11.99
N ALA A 5 8.75 -9.99 -11.31
CA ALA A 5 7.46 -9.64 -11.86
C ALA A 5 7.23 -8.12 -11.92
N CYS A 6 7.90 -7.35 -11.05
CA CYS A 6 7.88 -5.89 -11.09
C CYS A 6 8.55 -5.35 -12.36
N LYS A 7 7.76 -4.76 -13.27
CA LYS A 7 8.23 -4.13 -14.52
C LYS A 7 8.12 -2.61 -14.51
N ALA A 8 7.30 -2.05 -13.63
CA ALA A 8 7.17 -0.62 -13.43
C ALA A 8 6.89 -0.30 -11.96
N ILE A 9 7.26 0.92 -11.57
CA ILE A 9 7.04 1.46 -10.23
C ILE A 9 6.42 2.84 -10.37
N VAL A 10 5.40 3.12 -9.57
CA VAL A 10 4.82 4.44 -9.36
C VAL A 10 5.10 4.84 -7.91
N HIS A 11 5.77 5.97 -7.74
CA HIS A 11 5.96 6.61 -6.44
C HIS A 11 5.33 8.00 -6.50
N LEU A 12 4.42 8.27 -5.58
CA LEU A 12 3.71 9.54 -5.48
C LEU A 12 3.69 10.00 -4.03
N HIS A 13 3.35 11.27 -3.83
CA HIS A 13 2.87 11.79 -2.55
C HIS A 13 1.37 12.08 -2.69
N SER A 14 0.60 11.06 -3.10
CA SER A 14 -0.85 11.18 -3.25
C SER A 14 -1.49 11.47 -1.89
N HIS A 15 -2.55 12.27 -1.89
CA HIS A 15 -2.99 12.99 -0.71
C HIS A 15 -3.35 12.05 0.46
N TYR A 16 -4.21 11.06 0.23
CA TYR A 16 -4.74 10.22 1.29
C TYR A 16 -3.78 9.11 1.70
N LEU A 17 -2.98 8.54 0.78
CA LEU A 17 -1.91 7.62 1.17
C LEU A 17 -0.80 8.34 1.95
N THR A 18 -0.46 9.58 1.59
CA THR A 18 0.50 10.37 2.37
C THR A 18 -0.07 10.71 3.75
N ALA A 19 -1.35 11.10 3.83
CA ALA A 19 -2.03 11.32 5.11
C ALA A 19 -2.04 10.04 5.97
N LEU A 20 -2.37 8.89 5.37
CA LEU A 20 -2.33 7.58 6.04
C LEU A 20 -0.92 7.29 6.58
N SER A 21 0.12 7.54 5.78
CA SER A 21 1.52 7.28 6.15
C SER A 21 2.01 8.07 7.38
N CYS A 22 1.30 9.13 7.76
CA CYS A 22 1.64 9.97 8.90
C CYS A 22 0.96 9.52 10.21
N LEU A 23 0.06 8.54 10.17
CA LEU A 23 -0.64 8.05 11.35
C LEU A 23 0.28 7.21 12.26
N GLN A 24 0.04 7.31 13.56
CA GLN A 24 0.64 6.41 14.56
C GLN A 24 -0.13 5.10 14.62
N GLY A 25 0.54 4.02 15.05
CA GLY A 25 -0.11 2.73 15.34
C GLY A 25 -0.58 1.95 14.11
N LEU A 26 -0.09 2.27 12.91
CA LEU A 26 -0.33 1.46 11.73
C LEU A 26 0.24 0.06 11.91
N ASP A 27 -0.47 -0.96 11.44
CA ASP A 27 0.06 -2.31 11.31
C ASP A 27 1.21 -2.30 10.29
N PRO A 28 2.45 -2.67 10.69
CA PRO A 28 3.61 -2.62 9.81
C PRO A 28 3.60 -3.69 8.71
N HIS A 29 2.74 -4.71 8.81
CA HIS A 29 2.61 -5.78 7.84
C HIS A 29 1.43 -5.59 6.87
N ASN A 30 0.38 -4.90 7.31
CA ASN A 30 -0.75 -4.53 6.45
C ASN A 30 -1.51 -3.30 6.96
N CYS A 31 -1.19 -2.10 6.46
CA CYS A 31 -1.80 -0.86 6.94
C CYS A 31 -3.21 -0.58 6.40
N ILE A 32 -3.74 -1.42 5.50
CA ILE A 32 -5.09 -1.27 4.94
C ILE A 32 -5.95 -2.45 5.39
N ARG A 33 -6.89 -2.18 6.30
CA ARG A 33 -7.95 -3.14 6.65
C ARG A 33 -9.04 -3.11 5.57
N PRO A 34 -9.27 -4.19 4.82
CA PRO A 34 -10.10 -4.13 3.63
C PRO A 34 -11.60 -4.07 3.98
N PHE A 35 -12.29 -3.13 3.32
CA PHE A 35 -13.76 -3.02 3.28
C PHE A 35 -14.27 -2.97 1.83
N THR A 36 -13.36 -3.02 0.85
CA THR A 36 -13.61 -3.18 -0.58
C THR A 36 -12.68 -4.28 -1.13
N PRO A 37 -13.09 -5.02 -2.19
CA PRO A 37 -12.37 -6.21 -2.62
C PRO A 37 -11.12 -5.91 -3.46
N TYR A 38 -11.11 -4.83 -4.23
CA TYR A 38 -10.13 -4.62 -5.31
C TYR A 38 -8.70 -4.39 -4.82
N VAL A 39 -8.51 -3.77 -3.65
CA VAL A 39 -7.17 -3.65 -3.04
C VAL A 39 -6.59 -5.03 -2.72
N VAL A 40 -7.42 -5.97 -2.26
CA VAL A 40 -6.99 -7.34 -1.96
C VAL A 40 -6.62 -8.08 -3.25
N MET A 41 -7.47 -8.01 -4.27
CA MET A 41 -7.29 -8.72 -5.53
C MET A 41 -6.08 -8.23 -6.34
N ARG A 42 -5.85 -6.90 -6.33
CA ARG A 42 -4.90 -6.25 -7.27
C ARG A 42 -3.57 -5.89 -6.62
N VAL A 43 -3.59 -5.56 -5.32
CA VAL A 43 -2.41 -5.07 -4.60
C VAL A 43 -1.95 -6.09 -3.56
N GLY A 44 -2.90 -6.60 -2.76
CA GLY A 44 -2.63 -7.44 -1.61
C GLY A 44 -2.34 -6.61 -0.36
N ASP A 45 -1.59 -7.19 0.57
CA ASP A 45 -1.23 -6.55 1.83
C ASP A 45 -0.21 -5.41 1.61
N VAL A 46 -0.29 -4.34 2.41
CA VAL A 46 0.56 -3.14 2.26
C VAL A 46 1.41 -2.92 3.51
N PRO A 47 2.69 -3.31 3.52
CA PRO A 47 3.57 -3.10 4.64
C PRO A 47 3.97 -1.62 4.78
N VAL A 48 4.33 -1.22 6.00
CA VAL A 48 4.82 0.12 6.30
C VAL A 48 6.33 0.08 6.50
N VAL A 49 7.04 0.91 5.74
CA VAL A 49 8.47 1.16 5.95
C VAL A 49 8.62 2.33 6.94
N PRO A 50 9.44 2.20 7.99
CA PRO A 50 9.70 3.30 8.91
C PRO A 50 10.21 4.56 8.19
N TYR A 51 9.96 5.72 8.80
CA TYR A 51 10.49 6.96 8.28
C TYR A 51 12.03 6.95 8.34
N TYR A 52 12.64 7.35 7.24
CA TYR A 52 14.05 7.68 7.14
C TYR A 52 14.20 8.99 6.36
N ARG A 53 15.35 9.65 6.54
CA ARG A 53 15.67 10.87 5.78
C ARG A 53 15.61 10.57 4.27
N PRO A 54 15.03 11.45 3.43
CA PRO A 54 15.09 11.27 1.98
C PRO A 54 16.53 11.06 1.48
N GLY A 55 16.72 10.01 0.67
CA GLY A 55 18.04 9.57 0.18
C GLY A 55 18.80 8.63 1.11
N ASP A 56 18.24 8.21 2.24
CA ASP A 56 18.86 7.22 3.13
C ASP A 56 18.72 5.79 2.56
N ASP A 57 19.84 5.06 2.50
CA ASP A 57 19.92 3.70 1.94
C ASP A 57 19.01 2.69 2.65
N ARG A 58 18.65 2.95 3.91
CA ARG A 58 17.73 2.09 4.68
C ARG A 58 16.35 1.99 4.03
N ILE A 59 15.93 3.00 3.26
CA ILE A 59 14.68 2.95 2.48
C ILE A 59 14.79 1.85 1.43
N ALA A 60 15.87 1.86 0.64
CA ALA A 60 16.09 0.87 -0.41
C ALA A 60 16.28 -0.54 0.15
N GLN A 61 16.98 -0.68 1.28
CA GLN A 61 17.18 -1.96 1.97
C GLN A 61 15.85 -2.54 2.48
N ALA A 62 14.99 -1.71 3.09
CA ALA A 62 13.67 -2.14 3.55
C ALA A 62 12.79 -2.59 2.38
N LEU A 63 12.72 -1.78 1.31
CA LEU A 63 11.97 -2.13 0.10
C LEU A 63 12.49 -3.42 -0.54
N ALA A 64 13.82 -3.61 -0.60
CA ALA A 64 14.44 -4.82 -1.13
C ALA A 64 14.03 -6.09 -0.35
N GLY A 65 13.95 -6.02 0.98
CA GLY A 65 13.52 -7.15 1.81
C GLY A 65 12.03 -7.46 1.74
N LEU A 66 11.19 -6.47 1.39
CA LEU A 66 9.74 -6.62 1.28
C LEU A 66 9.29 -7.01 -0.14
N ALA A 67 10.00 -6.56 -1.18
CA ALA A 67 9.64 -6.76 -2.58
C ALA A 67 9.34 -8.20 -3.03
N PRO A 68 9.96 -9.26 -2.47
CA PRO A 68 9.60 -10.63 -2.85
C PRO A 68 8.17 -11.04 -2.48
N ARG A 69 7.50 -10.33 -1.55
CA ARG A 69 6.19 -10.71 -0.99
C ARG A 69 5.08 -9.69 -1.21
N TYR A 70 5.44 -8.43 -1.49
CA TYR A 70 4.49 -7.32 -1.54
C TYR A 70 4.61 -6.54 -2.85
N ASN A 71 3.47 -6.05 -3.35
CA ASN A 71 3.40 -5.29 -4.60
C ASN A 71 3.27 -3.77 -4.37
N ALA A 72 2.98 -3.33 -3.15
CA ALA A 72 2.95 -1.93 -2.74
C ALA A 72 3.56 -1.77 -1.35
N PHE A 73 4.02 -0.57 -1.04
CA PHE A 73 4.65 -0.23 0.22
C PHE A 73 4.22 1.17 0.63
N LEU A 74 3.95 1.38 1.91
CA LEU A 74 3.71 2.71 2.46
C LEU A 74 4.95 3.19 3.20
N LEU A 75 5.60 4.25 2.73
CA LEU A 75 6.73 4.86 3.42
C LEU A 75 6.17 5.83 4.47
N ALA A 76 6.40 5.56 5.76
CA ALA A 76 5.90 6.40 6.85
C ALA A 76 6.40 7.84 6.71
N ASN A 77 5.50 8.80 6.94
CA ASN A 77 5.72 10.23 6.76
C ASN A 77 6.26 10.62 5.37
N HIS A 78 5.87 9.89 4.32
CA HIS A 78 6.42 10.11 2.97
C HIS A 78 5.40 9.82 1.86
N GLY A 79 4.89 8.59 1.74
CA GLY A 79 3.92 8.24 0.69
C GLY A 79 4.10 6.83 0.11
N PRO A 80 3.28 6.46 -0.89
CA PRO A 80 3.27 5.12 -1.45
C PRO A 80 4.39 4.87 -2.48
N VAL A 81 4.81 3.61 -2.56
CA VAL A 81 5.58 3.04 -3.68
C VAL A 81 4.83 1.81 -4.15
N VAL A 82 4.36 1.80 -5.40
CA VAL A 82 3.48 0.75 -5.94
C VAL A 82 4.09 0.16 -7.20
N THR A 83 4.06 -1.16 -7.32
CA THR A 83 4.62 -1.90 -8.45
C THR A 83 3.54 -2.44 -9.38
N GLY A 84 3.93 -2.83 -10.59
CA GLY A 84 3.08 -3.54 -11.54
C GLY A 84 3.88 -4.20 -12.66
N SER A 85 3.22 -5.08 -13.41
CA SER A 85 3.72 -5.74 -14.62
C SER A 85 3.82 -4.80 -15.83
N SER A 86 3.21 -3.62 -15.75
CA SER A 86 3.38 -2.50 -16.69
C SER A 86 3.18 -1.17 -15.96
N LEU A 87 3.60 -0.06 -16.57
CA LEU A 87 3.37 1.26 -15.98
C LEU A 87 1.88 1.55 -15.78
N ARG A 88 1.05 1.18 -16.77
CA ARG A 88 -0.41 1.33 -16.68
C ARG A 88 -0.98 0.54 -15.50
N GLU A 89 -0.55 -0.70 -15.32
CA GLU A 89 -1.02 -1.49 -14.18
C GLU A 89 -0.56 -0.89 -12.85
N ALA A 90 0.71 -0.47 -12.74
CA ALA A 90 1.21 0.20 -11.54
C ALA A 90 0.44 1.49 -11.23
N THR A 91 0.09 2.28 -12.24
CA THR A 91 -0.78 3.46 -12.09
C THR A 91 -2.17 3.06 -11.62
N ASN A 92 -2.83 2.12 -12.29
CA ASN A 92 -4.17 1.68 -11.89
C ASN A 92 -4.19 1.07 -10.48
N ASN A 93 -3.09 0.40 -10.05
CA ASN A 93 -2.94 -0.14 -8.69
C ASN A 93 -2.75 1.00 -7.69
N THR A 94 -2.02 2.05 -8.06
CA THR A 94 -1.83 3.26 -7.23
C THR A 94 -3.14 4.02 -7.05
N GLU A 95 -3.92 4.18 -8.12
CA GLU A 95 -5.24 4.83 -8.08
C GLU A 95 -6.22 4.07 -7.19
N GLU A 96 -6.28 2.74 -7.32
CA GLU A 96 -7.09 1.88 -6.43
C GLU A 96 -6.69 2.05 -4.96
N LEU A 97 -5.38 2.11 -4.70
CA LEU A 97 -4.84 2.24 -3.36
C LEU A 97 -5.12 3.62 -2.75
N GLU A 98 -4.98 4.68 -3.55
CA GLU A 98 -5.28 6.06 -3.14
C GLU A 98 -6.77 6.24 -2.87
N GLU A 99 -7.65 5.70 -3.72
CA GLU A 99 -9.10 5.78 -3.49
C GLU A 99 -9.50 4.96 -2.26
N THR A 100 -8.87 3.80 -2.02
CA THR A 100 -9.07 3.03 -0.78
C THR A 100 -8.64 3.84 0.45
N ALA A 101 -7.47 4.50 0.41
CA ALA A 101 -7.03 5.38 1.49
C ALA A 101 -7.97 6.58 1.68
N ARG A 102 -8.47 7.16 0.59
CA ARG A 102 -9.48 8.22 0.63
C ARG A 102 -10.75 7.79 1.34
N LEU A 103 -11.23 6.57 1.07
CA LEU A 103 -12.39 6.01 1.75
C LEU A 103 -12.15 5.88 3.26
N ILE A 104 -10.95 5.51 3.73
CA ILE A 104 -10.61 5.47 5.17
C ILE A 104 -10.91 6.82 5.83
N PHE A 105 -10.38 7.91 5.27
CA PHE A 105 -10.59 9.26 5.82
C PHE A 105 -12.03 9.76 5.64
N THR A 106 -12.70 9.37 4.57
CA THR A 106 -14.10 9.75 4.29
C THR A 106 -15.08 9.06 5.23
N LEU A 107 -14.87 7.78 5.51
CA LEU A 107 -15.68 6.99 6.44
C LEU A 107 -15.43 7.43 7.89
N GLY A 108 -14.18 7.79 8.22
CA GLY A 108 -13.81 8.33 9.52
C GLY A 108 -14.12 7.36 10.66
N ASN A 109 -14.92 7.81 11.64
CA ASN A 109 -15.30 7.05 12.82
C ASN A 109 -16.67 6.36 12.73
N ARG A 110 -17.27 6.34 11.53
CA ARG A 110 -18.54 5.63 11.31
C ARG A 110 -18.33 4.11 11.41
N GLU A 111 -19.41 3.38 11.68
CA GLU A 111 -19.37 1.92 11.67
C GLU A 111 -19.16 1.41 10.24
N ILE A 112 -18.03 0.75 10.00
CA ILE A 112 -17.65 0.20 8.70
C ILE A 112 -17.95 -1.30 8.68
N ARG A 113 -18.68 -1.76 7.66
CA ARG A 113 -18.80 -3.19 7.34
C ARG A 113 -17.53 -3.65 6.64
N TYR A 114 -16.55 -4.11 7.41
CA TYR A 114 -15.32 -4.69 6.87
C TYR A 114 -15.58 -6.02 6.18
N LEU A 115 -14.68 -6.40 5.27
CA LEU A 115 -14.65 -7.77 4.78
C LEU A 115 -14.26 -8.72 5.92
N THR A 116 -14.98 -9.83 6.02
CA THR A 116 -14.65 -10.95 6.90
C THR A 116 -13.38 -11.65 6.44
N ALA A 117 -12.80 -12.47 7.31
CA ALA A 117 -11.60 -13.25 6.95
C ALA A 117 -11.85 -14.20 5.78
N ASP A 118 -13.04 -14.80 5.71
CA ASP A 118 -13.43 -15.69 4.61
C ASP A 118 -13.62 -14.91 3.30
N GLU A 119 -14.31 -13.77 3.32
CA GLU A 119 -14.44 -12.89 2.15
C GLU A 119 -13.07 -12.41 1.62
N VAL A 120 -12.10 -12.11 2.49
CA VAL A 120 -10.74 -11.74 2.07
C VAL A 120 -10.00 -12.93 1.45
N LYS A 121 -10.22 -14.14 1.97
CA LYS A 121 -9.57 -15.36 1.49
C LYS A 121 -10.02 -15.74 0.08
N GLU A 122 -11.27 -15.46 -0.28
CA GLU A 122 -11.82 -15.72 -1.62
C GLU A 122 -11.18 -14.87 -2.74
N LEU A 123 -10.46 -13.80 -2.39
CA LEU A 123 -9.91 -12.82 -3.33
C LEU A 123 -8.42 -13.03 -3.65
N ARG A 124 -7.79 -14.08 -3.11
CA ARG A 124 -6.35 -14.36 -3.19
C ARG A 124 -6.02 -15.57 -4.05
#